data_AF-A0A2K2G2X5-F1
#
_entry.id   AF-A0A2K2G2X5-F1
#
_cell.length_a   1.000
_cell.length_b   1.000
_cell.length_c   1.000
_cell.angle_alpha   90.00
_cell.angle_beta   90.00
_cell.angle_gamma   90.00
#
_symmetry.space_group_name_H-M   'P 1'
#
loop_
_entity.id
_entity.type
_entity.pdbx_description
1 polymer ?
#
loop_
_entity_poly.entity_id
_entity_poly.type
_entity_poly.pdbx_seq_one_letter_code
_entity_poly.pdbx_strand_id
1 'polypeptide(L)' 'MERFVLFISEPGADDFVDIHPSEPAAQSALVDYVRARATTNGLPDHPDDEQAIASYFDGSEAIFAITRITPQSMPGNDQ' A
#
# COMPACT_ATOMS: atom_id res chain seq x y z
N MET A 1 12.57 -16.07 3.68
CA MET A 1 12.45 -14.79 2.95
C MET A 1 11.17 -14.13 3.42
N GLU A 2 11.29 -12.98 4.08
CA GLU A 2 10.13 -12.16 4.45
C GLU A 2 9.56 -11.51 3.19
N ARG A 3 8.24 -11.33 3.15
CA ARG A 3 7.53 -10.58 2.10
C ARG A 3 6.54 -9.66 2.76
N PHE A 4 6.18 -8.58 2.08
CA PHE A 4 5.24 -7.59 2.57
C PHE A 4 4.13 -7.39 1.54
N VAL A 5 2.89 -7.30 1.98
CA VAL A 5 1.75 -6.91 1.13
C VAL A 5 1.52 -5.42 1.32
N LEU A 6 1.42 -4.69 0.21
CA LEU A 6 0.75 -3.40 0.14
C LEU A 6 -0.70 -3.64 -0.29
N PHE A 7 -1.64 -3.19 0.53
CA PHE A 7 -3.07 -3.17 0.23
C PHE A 7 -3.54 -1.73 0.21
N ILE A 8 -4.31 -1.34 -0.82
CA ILE A 8 -4.97 -0.04 -0.92
C ILE A 8 -6.40 -0.29 -1.38
N SER A 9 -7.37 0.28 -0.66
CA SER A 9 -8.79 0.24 -1.00
C SER A 9 -9.29 1.67 -1.14
N GLU A 10 -9.95 1.98 -2.26
CA GLU A 10 -10.56 3.28 -2.50
C GLU A 10 -12.06 3.12 -2.80
N PRO A 11 -12.91 4.10 -2.44
CA PRO A 11 -14.32 4.08 -2.82
C PRO A 11 -14.50 4.09 -4.35
N GLY A 12 -15.21 3.08 -4.86
CA GLY A 12 -15.55 3.02 -6.29
C GLY A 12 -14.40 2.62 -7.21
N ALA A 13 -13.24 2.19 -6.67
CA ALA A 13 -12.17 1.56 -7.43
C ALA A 13 -11.98 0.10 -6.96
N ASP A 14 -11.34 -0.71 -7.81
CA ASP A 14 -10.90 -2.04 -7.40
C ASP A 14 -9.76 -1.96 -6.39
N ASP A 15 -9.72 -2.93 -5.47
CA ASP A 15 -8.65 -3.05 -4.49
C ASP A 15 -7.29 -3.27 -5.17
N PHE A 16 -6.29 -2.51 -4.74
CA PHE A 16 -4.91 -2.69 -5.17
C PHE A 16 -4.16 -3.57 -4.15
N VAL A 17 -3.57 -4.65 -4.64
CA VAL A 17 -2.78 -5.60 -3.85
C VAL A 17 -1.46 -5.84 -4.56
N ASP A 18 -0.34 -5.57 -3.88
CA ASP A 18 1.00 -5.87 -4.40
C ASP A 18 1.91 -6.50 -3.34
N ILE A 19 2.85 -7.34 -3.76
CA ILE A 19 3.75 -8.11 -2.89
C ILE A 19 5.19 -7.68 -3.13
N HIS A 20 5.83 -7.19 -2.06
CA HIS A 20 7.17 -6.64 -2.09
C HIS A 20 8.17 -7.49 -1.28
N PRO A 21 9.46 -7.46 -1.68
CA PRO A 21 10.51 -8.21 -0.98
C PRO A 21 10.90 -7.60 0.38
N SER A 22 10.50 -6.35 0.66
CA SER A 22 10.81 -5.65 1.91
C SER A 22 9.78 -4.55 2.18
N GLU A 23 9.68 -4.11 3.45
CA GLU A 23 8.81 -3.01 3.84
C GLU A 23 9.16 -1.68 3.15
N PRO A 24 10.44 -1.27 3.02
CA PRO A 24 10.77 -0.05 2.27
C PRO A 24 10.36 -0.12 0.79
N ALA A 25 10.40 -1.30 0.18
CA ALA A 25 9.93 -1.47 -1.20
C ALA A 25 8.40 -1.29 -1.31
N ALA A 26 7.64 -1.77 -0.32
CA ALA A 26 6.21 -1.53 -0.24
C ALA A 26 5.87 -0.06 0.01
N GLN A 27 6.64 0.63 0.87
CA GLN A 27 6.48 2.06 1.11
C GLN A 27 6.77 2.89 -0.15
N SER A 28 7.83 2.55 -0.89
CA SER A 28 8.13 3.21 -2.18
C SER A 28 6.97 3.04 -3.18
N ALA A 29 6.41 1.83 -3.27
CA ALA A 29 5.27 1.57 -4.15
C ALA A 29 4.00 2.35 -3.73
N LEU A 30 3.77 2.52 -2.41
CA LEU A 30 2.69 3.36 -1.90
C LEU A 30 2.87 4.82 -2.32
N VAL A 31 4.07 5.38 -2.21
CA VAL A 31 4.37 6.75 -2.64
C VAL A 31 4.13 6.92 -4.14
N ASP A 32 4.62 5.99 -4.96
CA ASP A 32 4.42 6.02 -6.41
C ASP A 32 2.93 5.94 -6.78
N TYR A 33 2.17 5.09 -6.09
CA TYR A 33 0.72 4.99 -6.25
C TYR A 33 0.02 6.32 -5.94
N VAL A 34 0.33 6.91 -4.78
CA VAL A 34 -0.26 8.18 -4.33
C VAL A 34 0.06 9.31 -5.31
N ARG A 35 1.31 9.42 -5.79
CA ARG A 35 1.70 10.43 -6.78
C ARG A 35 0.97 10.27 -8.11
N ALA A 36 0.87 9.04 -8.60
CA ALA A 36 0.13 8.75 -9.84
C ALA A 36 -1.34 9.15 -9.72
N ARG A 37 -1.97 8.89 -8.57
CA ARG A 37 -3.36 9.27 -8.33
C ARG A 37 -3.55 10.76 -8.09
N ALA A 38 -2.66 11.40 -7.33
CA ALA A 38 -2.68 12.85 -7.12
C ALA A 38 -2.63 13.60 -8.45
N THR A 39 -1.74 13.17 -9.36
CA THR A 39 -1.64 13.69 -10.72
C THR A 39 -2.96 13.52 -11.48
N THR A 40 -3.60 12.35 -11.36
CA THR A 40 -4.88 12.04 -12.02
C THR A 40 -6.04 12.88 -11.46
N ASN A 41 -6.04 13.13 -10.16
CA ASN A 41 -7.10 13.84 -9.45
C ASN A 41 -6.87 15.37 -9.38
N GLY A 42 -5.75 15.86 -9.91
CA GLY A 42 -5.39 17.28 -9.87
C GLY A 42 -5.02 17.78 -8.46
N LEU A 43 -4.59 16.89 -7.57
CA LEU A 43 -4.08 17.26 -6.25
C LEU A 43 -2.68 17.87 -6.37
N PRO A 44 -2.30 18.79 -5.46
CA PRO A 44 -0.97 19.38 -5.45
C PRO A 44 0.10 18.30 -5.23
N ASP A 45 1.18 18.38 -6.01
CA ASP A 45 2.33 17.50 -5.83
C ASP A 45 3.10 17.92 -4.57
N HIS A 46 3.31 16.97 -3.66
CA HIS A 46 4.06 17.19 -2.42
C HIS A 46 5.48 16.62 -2.58
N PRO A 47 6.53 17.42 -2.33
CA PRO A 47 7.92 16.96 -2.43
C PRO A 47 8.30 16.01 -1.28
N ASP A 48 7.50 15.99 -0.21
CA ASP A 48 7.68 15.15 0.96
C ASP A 48 6.71 13.96 0.89
N ASP A 49 7.27 12.75 0.92
CA ASP A 49 6.52 11.51 0.72
C ASP A 49 5.46 11.29 1.82
N GLU A 50 5.78 11.62 3.07
CA GLU A 50 4.85 11.49 4.19
C GLU A 50 3.67 12.46 4.05
N GLN A 51 3.93 13.71 3.65
CA GLN A 51 2.86 14.66 3.36
C GLN A 51 2.03 14.27 2.14
N ALA A 52 2.63 13.71 1.09
CA ALA A 52 1.89 13.24 -0.08
C ALA A 52 0.87 12.16 0.32
N ILE A 53 1.31 11.18 1.10
CA ILE A 53 0.46 10.12 1.64
C ILE A 53 -0.62 10.72 2.53
N ALA A 54 -0.25 11.55 3.52
CA ALA A 54 -1.19 12.15 4.45
C ALA A 54 -2.28 12.96 3.73
N SER A 55 -1.90 13.86 2.82
CA SER A 55 -2.85 14.68 2.05
C SER A 55 -3.82 13.84 1.21
N TYR A 56 -3.34 12.75 0.62
CA TYR A 56 -4.17 11.88 -0.22
C TYR A 56 -5.23 11.14 0.59
N PHE A 57 -4.85 10.58 1.74
CA PHE A 57 -5.75 9.80 2.59
C PHE A 57 -6.59 10.65 3.55
N ASP A 58 -6.19 11.89 3.87
CA ASP A 58 -7.01 12.82 4.68
C ASP A 58 -8.25 13.30 3.92
N GLY A 59 -8.12 13.50 2.61
CA GLY A 59 -9.21 13.94 1.73
C GLY A 59 -10.06 12.81 1.13
N SER A 60 -9.78 11.55 1.47
CA SER A 60 -10.37 10.36 0.83
C SER A 60 -10.87 9.37 1.88
N GLU A 61 -11.92 8.60 1.57
CA GLU A 61 -12.27 7.41 2.36
C GLU A 61 -11.37 6.21 2.00
N ALA A 62 -10.31 6.43 1.21
CA ALA A 62 -9.33 5.41 0.91
C ALA A 62 -8.56 4.99 2.17
N ILE A 63 -8.14 3.73 2.19
CA ILE A 63 -7.32 3.16 3.25
C ILE A 63 -6.14 2.42 2.65
N PHE A 64 -5.05 2.33 3.40
CA PHE A 64 -3.91 1.49 3.03
C PHE A 64 -3.42 0.66 4.21
N ALA A 65 -2.78 -0.46 3.91
CA ALA A 65 -2.06 -1.27 4.88
C ALA A 65 -0.80 -1.85 4.25
N ILE A 66 0.30 -1.83 5.01
CA ILE A 66 1.51 -2.60 4.70
C ILE A 66 1.66 -3.65 5.80
N THR A 67 1.67 -4.93 5.41
CA THR A 67 1.73 -6.04 6.38
C THR A 67 2.76 -7.08 5.97
N ARG A 68 3.44 -7.66 6.96
CA ARG A 68 4.38 -8.76 6.74
C ARG A 68 3.63 -10.06 6.49
N ILE A 69 3.93 -10.72 5.37
CA ILE A 69 3.47 -12.06 5.06
C ILE A 69 4.29 -13.06 5.86
N THR A 70 3.61 -13.84 6.68
CA THR A 70 4.18 -15.06 7.27
C THR A 70 3.56 -16.26 6.56
N PRO A 71 4.35 -17.28 6.19
CA PRO A 71 3.77 -18.53 5.72
C PRO A 71 2.81 -19.03 6.79
N GLN A 72 1.58 -19.37 6.40
CA GLN A 72 0.76 -20.19 7.28
C GLN A 72 1.50 -21.51 7.45
N SER A 73 2.01 -21.78 8.65
CA SER A 73 2.43 -23.13 9.01
C SER A 73 1.19 -24.00 8.82
N MET A 74 1.15 -24.81 7.76
CA MET A 74 0.20 -25.92 7.71
C MET A 74 0.45 -26.72 8.98
N PRO A 75 -0.54 -26.90 9.89
CA PRO A 75 -0.37 -27.86 10.96
C PRO A 75 -0.08 -29.18 10.27
N GLY A 76 1.13 -29.71 10.51
CA GLY A 76 1.53 -31.00 10.02
C GLY A 76 0.45 -32.00 10.39
N ASN A 77 -0.08 -32.69 9.38
CA ASN A 77 -0.88 -33.87 9.58
C ASN A 77 0.09 -34.98 10.03
N ASP A 78 0.57 -34.90 11.28
CA ASP A 78 1.27 -35.99 11.96
C ASP A 78 0.21 -37.03 12.35
N GLN A 79 -0.14 -37.89 11.40
CA GLN A 79 -0.80 -39.18 11.63
C GLN A 79 -0.10 -40.28 10.86
#